data_AF-A0A931MTA9-F1
#
_entry.id   AF-A0A931MTA9-F1
#
_cell.length_a   1.000
_cell.length_b   1.000
_cell.length_c   1.000
_cell.angle_alpha   90.00
_cell.angle_beta   90.00
_cell.angle_gamma   90.00
#
_symmetry.space_group_name_H-M   'P 1'
#
loop_
_entity.id
_entity.type
_entity.pdbx_description
1 polymer ?
#
loop_
_entity_poly.entity_id
_entity_poly.type
_entity_poly.pdbx_seq_one_letter_code
_entity_poly.pdbx_strand_id
1 'polypeptide(L)'
;MAEQAQVESRPSRTRAADDSNRPAPRRRPKNRKAQIATVAAEAFSERGYHGVSVDEIAAAVGISGPALYRHFPNKYALFLHAVTALTEALQAAVAAPDPDSDAAGLGPQDELDRQLLATIRTSIDNRRTGGLYRWDRR
;
A
#
# COMPACT_ATOMS: atom_id res chain seq x y z
N MET A 1 -63.03 -49.51 18.95
CA MET A 1 -61.89 -50.13 19.65
C MET A 1 -60.71 -50.04 18.68
N ALA A 2 -59.92 -48.97 18.73
CA ALA A 2 -58.73 -48.83 19.60
C ALA A 2 -57.77 -50.02 19.36
N GLU A 3 -56.58 -49.86 18.80
CA GLU A 3 -55.53 -48.96 19.30
C GLU A 3 -54.46 -48.74 18.21
N GLN A 4 -54.13 -47.48 17.98
CA GLN A 4 -53.00 -47.04 17.18
C GLN A 4 -51.72 -47.25 18.01
N ALA A 5 -50.77 -48.03 17.51
CA ALA A 5 -49.40 -48.01 18.01
C ALA A 5 -48.50 -47.40 16.93
N GLN A 6 -48.20 -46.12 17.16
CA GLN A 6 -47.28 -45.29 16.40
C GLN A 6 -45.87 -45.88 16.47
N VAL A 7 -45.27 -46.19 15.31
CA VAL A 7 -43.83 -46.43 15.24
C VAL A 7 -43.16 -45.08 15.07
N GLU A 8 -42.50 -44.66 16.16
CA GLU A 8 -41.79 -43.41 16.33
C GLU A 8 -40.77 -43.13 15.23
N SER A 9 -40.82 -41.87 14.78
CA SER A 9 -39.83 -41.22 13.96
C SER A 9 -38.50 -41.13 14.70
N ARG A 10 -37.44 -41.77 14.18
CA ARG A 10 -36.05 -41.47 14.59
C ARG A 10 -35.48 -40.37 13.67
N PRO A 11 -34.92 -39.29 14.23
CA PRO A 11 -34.46 -38.15 13.45
C PRO A 11 -33.13 -38.43 12.75
N SER A 12 -33.05 -37.98 11.49
CA SER A 12 -31.81 -37.77 10.74
C SER A 12 -30.87 -36.85 11.53
N ARG A 13 -29.82 -37.41 12.12
CA ARG A 13 -28.67 -36.66 12.62
C ARG A 13 -27.41 -37.29 12.07
N THR A 14 -26.75 -36.60 11.15
CA THR A 14 -25.28 -36.40 11.06
C THR A 14 -24.88 -36.03 9.64
N ARG A 15 -24.80 -34.72 9.37
CA ARG A 15 -23.64 -34.04 8.74
C ARG A 15 -23.97 -32.55 8.57
N ALA A 16 -24.15 -31.86 9.71
CA ALA A 16 -24.11 -30.41 9.80
C ALA A 16 -22.84 -29.99 10.56
N ALA A 17 -21.70 -30.51 10.14
CA ALA A 17 -20.40 -30.20 10.74
C ALA A 17 -19.30 -30.29 9.68
N ASP A 18 -19.33 -29.37 8.71
CA ASP A 18 -18.15 -29.04 7.88
C ASP A 18 -18.10 -27.56 7.45
N ASP A 19 -18.98 -26.70 7.99
CA ASP A 19 -18.94 -25.25 7.68
C ASP A 19 -18.08 -24.45 8.66
N SER A 20 -17.42 -25.13 9.62
CA SER A 20 -16.56 -24.50 10.62
C SER A 20 -15.11 -24.25 10.16
N ASN A 21 -14.75 -24.66 8.94
CA ASN A 21 -13.38 -24.50 8.41
C ASN A 21 -13.27 -23.51 7.25
N ARG A 22 -14.26 -22.62 7.06
CA ARG A 22 -14.13 -21.56 6.05
C ARG A 22 -13.20 -20.46 6.59
N PRO A 23 -12.04 -20.18 5.95
CA PRO A 23 -11.14 -19.15 6.45
C PRO A 23 -11.87 -17.81 6.48
N ALA A 24 -11.96 -17.21 7.67
CA ALA A 24 -12.54 -15.89 7.85
C ALA A 24 -11.89 -14.91 6.85
N PRO A 25 -12.66 -14.02 6.19
CA PRO A 25 -12.10 -13.09 5.23
C PRO A 25 -11.02 -12.26 5.92
N ARG A 26 -9.75 -12.55 5.59
CA ARG A 26 -8.58 -11.86 6.15
C ARG A 26 -8.79 -10.38 5.92
N ARG A 27 -9.07 -9.65 7.01
CA ARG A 27 -9.36 -8.23 7.00
C ARG A 27 -8.23 -7.54 6.24
N ARG A 28 -8.57 -6.98 5.06
CA ARG A 28 -7.59 -6.38 4.16
C ARG A 28 -6.84 -5.29 4.94
N PRO A 29 -5.50 -5.30 4.98
CA PRO A 29 -4.77 -4.19 5.58
C PRO A 29 -5.18 -2.92 4.84
N LYS A 30 -5.60 -1.88 5.58
CA LYS A 30 -5.95 -0.56 5.03
C LYS A 30 -4.82 0.04 4.17
N ASN A 31 -3.60 -0.50 4.27
CA ASN A 31 -2.39 0.02 3.66
C ASN A 31 -1.85 -0.81 2.46
N ARG A 32 -2.64 -1.74 1.88
CA ARG A 32 -2.13 -2.62 0.81
C ARG A 32 -1.69 -1.84 -0.44
N LYS A 33 -2.47 -0.85 -0.85
CA LYS A 33 -2.18 -0.04 -2.04
C LYS A 33 -0.86 0.73 -1.87
N ALA A 34 -0.62 1.31 -0.69
CA ALA A 34 0.63 2.00 -0.38
C ALA A 34 1.82 1.03 -0.33
N GLN A 35 1.65 -0.16 0.27
CA GLN A 35 2.70 -1.19 0.29
C GLN A 35 3.13 -1.59 -1.13
N ILE A 36 2.16 -1.79 -2.04
CA ILE A 36 2.46 -2.08 -3.45
C ILE A 36 3.23 -0.90 -4.08
N ALA A 37 2.80 0.34 -3.82
CA ALA A 37 3.43 1.53 -4.34
C ALA A 37 4.89 1.69 -3.86
N THR A 38 5.17 1.44 -2.58
CA THR A 38 6.52 1.48 -2.02
C THR A 38 7.45 0.47 -2.68
N VAL A 39 7.05 -0.79 -2.77
CA VAL A 39 7.86 -1.84 -3.41
C VAL A 39 8.08 -1.55 -4.89
N ALA A 40 7.06 -1.04 -5.58
CA ALA A 40 7.19 -0.63 -6.97
C ALA A 40 8.16 0.55 -7.13
N ALA A 41 8.09 1.55 -6.26
CA ALA A 41 8.96 2.73 -6.28
C ALA A 41 10.44 2.33 -6.13
N GLU A 42 10.74 1.41 -5.21
CA GLU A 42 12.09 0.86 -5.02
C GLU A 42 12.56 0.12 -6.28
N ALA A 43 11.75 -0.82 -6.79
CA ALA A 43 12.12 -1.61 -7.96
C ALA A 43 12.37 -0.73 -9.21
N PHE A 44 11.48 0.23 -9.47
CA PHE A 44 11.62 1.17 -10.59
C PHE A 44 12.83 2.09 -10.42
N SER A 45 13.16 2.49 -9.19
CA SER A 45 14.34 3.31 -8.90
C SER A 45 15.65 2.56 -9.17
N GLU A 46 15.69 1.26 -8.84
CA GLU A 46 16.88 0.43 -8.99
C GLU A 46 17.11 -0.03 -10.43
N ARG A 47 16.05 -0.44 -11.13
CA ARG A 47 16.14 -1.12 -12.43
C ARG A 47 15.50 -0.37 -13.59
N GLY A 48 14.96 0.82 -13.33
CA GLY A 48 14.23 1.61 -14.33
C GLY A 48 12.82 1.06 -14.61
N TYR A 49 12.02 1.83 -15.37
CA TYR A 49 10.65 1.44 -15.70
C TYR A 49 10.62 0.10 -16.40
N HIS A 50 11.37 -0.02 -17.51
CA HIS A 50 11.27 -1.12 -18.43
C HIS A 50 11.87 -2.42 -17.86
N GLY A 51 12.85 -2.31 -16.95
CA GLY A 51 13.54 -3.44 -16.32
C GLY A 51 12.81 -4.12 -15.17
N VAL A 52 11.55 -3.77 -14.89
CA VAL A 52 10.74 -4.36 -13.81
C VAL A 52 9.41 -4.86 -14.36
N SER A 53 9.03 -6.10 -14.06
CA SER A 53 7.69 -6.61 -14.40
C SER A 53 6.68 -6.40 -13.27
N VAL A 54 5.38 -6.35 -13.60
CA VAL A 54 4.32 -6.25 -12.59
C VAL A 54 4.27 -7.52 -11.73
N ASP A 55 4.59 -8.68 -12.31
CA ASP A 55 4.59 -9.95 -11.60
C ASP A 55 5.73 -10.05 -10.59
N GLU A 56 6.92 -9.50 -10.89
CA GLU A 56 8.01 -9.35 -9.92
C GLU A 56 7.59 -8.50 -8.71
N ILE A 57 6.90 -7.37 -8.97
CA ILE A 57 6.40 -6.50 -7.90
C ILE A 57 5.34 -7.25 -7.07
N ALA A 58 4.43 -7.96 -7.73
CA ALA A 58 3.40 -8.74 -7.06
C ALA A 58 4.03 -9.81 -6.14
N ALA A 59 5.02 -10.54 -6.65
CA ALA A 59 5.77 -11.54 -5.90
C ALA A 59 6.48 -10.92 -4.68
N ALA A 60 7.13 -9.77 -4.86
CA ALA A 60 7.81 -9.06 -3.78
C ALA A 60 6.86 -8.57 -2.67
N VAL A 61 5.61 -8.24 -3.02
CA VAL A 61 4.55 -7.87 -2.05
C VAL A 61 3.83 -9.09 -1.46
N GLY A 62 4.09 -10.29 -1.98
CA GLY A 62 3.47 -11.54 -1.54
C GLY A 62 2.03 -11.72 -2.05
N ILE A 63 1.71 -11.22 -3.24
CA ILE A 63 0.41 -11.37 -3.91
C ILE A 63 0.59 -11.89 -5.34
N SER A 64 -0.49 -12.37 -5.96
CA SER A 64 -0.46 -12.76 -7.37
C SER A 64 -0.55 -11.54 -8.29
N GLY A 65 -0.01 -11.65 -9.52
CA GLY A 65 -0.16 -10.63 -10.57
C GLY A 65 -1.62 -10.19 -10.78
N PRO A 66 -2.57 -11.13 -10.98
CA PRO A 66 -3.99 -10.79 -11.07
C PRO A 66 -4.56 -10.07 -9.85
N ALA A 67 -4.04 -10.31 -8.65
CA ALA A 67 -4.45 -9.58 -7.44
C ALA A 67 -3.88 -8.16 -7.43
N LEU A 68 -2.66 -7.94 -7.91
CA LEU A 68 -2.07 -6.61 -8.07
C LEU A 68 -2.87 -5.77 -9.08
N TYR A 69 -3.29 -6.37 -10.20
CA TYR A 69 -4.10 -5.65 -11.21
C TYR A 69 -5.45 -5.13 -10.69
N ARG A 70 -5.96 -5.68 -9.57
CA ARG A 70 -7.16 -5.13 -8.88
C ARG A 70 -6.89 -3.81 -8.16
N HIS A 71 -5.62 -3.54 -7.82
CA HIS A 71 -5.19 -2.29 -7.21
C HIS A 71 -4.73 -1.25 -8.24
N PHE A 72 -4.08 -1.72 -9.31
CA PHE A 72 -3.55 -0.88 -10.38
C PHE A 72 -3.88 -1.50 -11.74
N PRO A 73 -4.65 -0.83 -12.60
CA PRO A 73 -5.14 -1.42 -13.84
C PRO A 73 -4.01 -1.75 -14.84
N ASN A 74 -2.86 -1.09 -14.72
CA ASN A 74 -1.68 -1.34 -15.54
C ASN A 74 -0.40 -0.85 -14.81
N LYS A 75 0.76 -1.21 -15.37
CA LYS A 75 2.08 -0.83 -14.86
C LYS A 75 2.30 0.68 -14.79
N TYR A 76 1.75 1.42 -15.76
CA TYR A 76 1.88 2.87 -15.83
C TYR A 76 1.12 3.54 -14.68
N ALA A 77 -0.10 3.09 -14.36
CA ALA A 77 -0.89 3.59 -13.25
C ALA A 77 -0.21 3.33 -11.89
N LEU A 78 0.47 2.19 -11.75
CA LEU A 78 1.30 1.89 -10.58
C LEU A 78 2.49 2.84 -10.50
N PHE A 79 3.22 3.02 -11.60
CA PHE A 79 4.35 3.94 -11.66
C PHE A 79 3.94 5.38 -11.33
N LEU A 80 2.89 5.88 -11.98
CA LEU A 80 2.36 7.22 -11.73
C LEU A 80 2.03 7.41 -10.25
N HIS A 81 1.34 6.45 -9.64
CA HIS A 81 1.01 6.53 -8.22
C HIS A 81 2.25 6.52 -7.31
N ALA A 82 3.25 5.70 -7.62
CA ALA A 82 4.51 5.65 -6.88
C ALA A 82 5.27 7.00 -6.96
N VAL A 83 5.31 7.61 -8.14
CA VAL A 83 5.94 8.93 -8.36
C VAL A 83 5.17 10.04 -7.64
N THR A 84 3.84 10.07 -7.79
CA THR A 84 2.99 11.09 -7.16
C THR A 84 3.10 11.03 -5.64
N ALA A 85 3.15 9.83 -5.05
CA ALA A 85 3.30 9.68 -3.59
C ALA A 85 4.60 10.30 -3.06
N LEU A 86 5.70 10.22 -3.82
CA LEU A 86 6.96 10.86 -3.45
C LEU A 86 6.84 12.39 -3.51
N THR A 87 6.22 12.92 -4.55
CA THR A 87 5.97 14.36 -4.69
C THR A 87 5.09 14.89 -3.57
N GLU A 88 4.02 14.17 -3.23
CA GLU A 88 3.12 14.51 -2.12
C GLU A 88 3.87 14.52 -0.78
N ALA A 89 4.78 13.57 -0.55
CA ALA A 89 5.60 13.54 0.66
C ALA A 89 6.53 14.76 0.77
N LEU A 90 7.14 15.17 -0.34
CA LEU A 90 7.97 16.38 -0.39
C LEU A 90 7.15 17.65 -0.13
N GLN A 91 5.98 17.77 -0.76
CA GLN A 91 5.08 18.90 -0.54
C GLN A 91 4.61 18.97 0.92
N ALA A 92 4.24 17.83 1.51
CA ALA A 92 3.82 17.77 2.90
C ALA A 92 4.95 18.15 3.88
N ALA A 93 6.19 17.74 3.60
CA ALA A 93 7.33 18.07 4.43
C ALA A 93 7.63 19.58 4.46
N VAL A 94 7.50 20.26 3.32
CA VAL A 94 7.72 21.70 3.21
C VAL A 94 6.54 22.50 3.77
N ALA A 95 5.31 22.01 3.61
CA ALA A 95 4.10 22.68 4.11
C ALA A 95 3.81 22.45 5.59
N ALA A 96 4.52 21.51 6.25
CA ALA A 96 4.37 21.30 7.68
C ALA A 96 4.68 22.62 8.42
N PRO A 97 3.89 23.02 9.43
CA PRO A 97 4.25 24.14 10.29
C PRO A 97 5.43 23.76 11.19
N ASP A 98 6.18 24.76 11.67
CA ASP A 98 7.18 24.53 12.69
C ASP A 98 6.51 24.36 14.05
N PRO A 99 6.69 23.21 14.74
CA PRO A 99 6.10 23.02 16.06
C PRO A 99 6.64 24.02 17.10
N ASP A 100 7.83 24.58 16.87
CA ASP A 100 8.52 25.50 17.78
C ASP A 100 8.45 26.96 17.29
N SER A 101 7.71 27.25 16.21
CA SER A 101 7.49 28.62 15.74
C SER A 101 6.46 29.33 16.60
N ASP A 102 6.90 30.40 17.26
CA ASP A 102 6.00 31.37 17.86
C ASP A 102 5.18 32.06 16.77
N ALA A 103 3.94 32.46 17.09
CA ALA A 103 3.04 33.18 16.17
C ALA A 103 3.61 34.49 15.58
N ALA A 104 4.76 34.96 16.10
CA ALA A 104 5.53 36.07 15.54
C ALA A 104 6.18 35.78 14.17
N GLY A 105 6.22 34.51 13.75
CA GLY A 105 6.71 34.09 12.44
C GLY A 105 8.23 34.09 12.35
N LEU A 106 8.76 33.02 11.76
CA LEU A 106 10.16 32.94 11.36
C LEU A 106 10.48 34.04 10.34
N GLY A 107 11.70 34.61 10.40
CA GLY A 107 12.16 35.50 9.34
C GLY A 107 12.23 34.75 8.00
N PRO A 108 12.19 35.44 6.84
CA PRO A 108 12.24 34.77 5.54
C PRO A 108 13.45 33.84 5.34
N GLN A 109 14.58 34.12 6.01
CA GLN A 109 15.75 33.25 5.99
C GLN A 109 15.56 31.99 6.83
N ASP A 110 15.01 32.10 8.03
CA ASP A 110 14.74 30.95 8.91
C ASP A 110 13.68 30.02 8.29
N GLU A 111 12.67 30.59 7.62
CA GLU A 111 11.68 29.81 6.85
C GLU A 111 12.33 29.07 5.68
N LEU A 112 13.23 29.74 4.93
CA LEU A 112 13.97 29.08 3.84
C LEU A 112 14.85 27.94 4.36
N ASP A 113 15.62 28.18 5.42
CA ASP A 113 16.49 27.18 6.03
C ASP A 113 15.70 25.98 6.54
N ARG A 114 14.55 26.22 7.18
CA ARG A 114 13.60 25.19 7.60
C ARG A 114 13.12 24.36 6.41
N GLN A 115 12.65 25.00 5.34
CA GLN A 115 12.16 24.30 4.15
C GLN A 115 13.26 23.50 3.46
N LEU A 116 14.49 24.03 3.39
CA LEU A 116 15.66 23.32 2.88
C LEU A 116 15.95 22.08 3.72
N LEU A 117 15.97 22.20 5.05
CA LEU A 117 16.20 21.06 5.95
C LEU A 117 15.10 19.99 5.84
N ALA A 118 13.83 20.39 5.76
CA ALA A 118 12.70 19.47 5.58
C ALA A 118 12.81 18.71 4.25
N THR A 119 13.16 19.42 3.17
CA THR A 119 13.37 18.84 1.84
C THR A 119 14.54 17.84 1.86
N ILE A 120 15.66 18.21 2.48
CA ILE A 120 16.86 17.36 2.59
C ILE A 120 16.52 16.07 3.38
N ARG A 121 15.90 16.20 4.56
CA ARG A 121 15.50 15.04 5.38
C ARG A 121 14.60 14.09 4.61
N THR A 122 13.54 14.63 4.00
CA THR A 122 12.60 13.85 3.20
C THR A 122 13.28 13.16 2.02
N SER A 123 14.22 13.84 1.36
CA SER A 123 15.00 13.25 0.26
C SER A 123 15.92 12.12 0.73
N ILE A 124 16.53 12.25 1.90
CA ILE A 124 17.39 11.22 2.50
C ILE A 124 16.57 10.01 2.92
N ASP A 125 15.42 10.22 3.57
CA ASP A 125 14.53 9.15 4.04
C ASP A 125 13.95 8.36 2.85
N ASN A 126 13.69 9.04 1.73
CA ASN A 126 13.18 8.44 0.51
C ASN A 126 14.29 8.06 -0.49
N ARG A 127 15.57 8.00 -0.10
CA ARG A 127 16.68 7.78 -1.04
C ARG A 127 16.58 6.52 -1.91
N ARG A 128 15.89 5.48 -1.42
CA ARG A 128 15.66 4.22 -2.17
C ARG A 128 14.57 4.34 -3.22
N THR A 129 13.66 5.29 -3.05
CA THR A 129 12.51 5.55 -3.94
C THR A 129 12.70 6.83 -4.77
N GLY A 130 13.63 7.71 -4.39
CA GLY A 130 13.95 8.96 -5.10
C GLY A 130 14.68 8.77 -6.43
N GLY A 131 15.10 7.56 -6.76
CA GLY A 131 15.77 7.21 -8.02
C GLY A 131 14.84 7.18 -9.23
N LEU A 132 13.51 7.29 -9.05
CA LEU A 132 12.50 7.23 -10.11
C LEU A 132 12.80 8.20 -11.28
N TYR A 133 13.39 9.36 -11.00
CA TYR A 133 13.73 10.37 -12.03
C TYR A 133 15.13 10.19 -12.64
N ARG A 134 15.97 9.31 -12.07
CA ARG A 134 17.36 9.12 -12.53
C ARG A 134 17.44 8.28 -13.81
N TRP A 135 16.36 7.60 -14.20
CA TRP A 135 16.35 6.75 -15.40
C TRP A 135 16.49 7.52 -16.72
N ASP A 136 16.29 8.84 -16.72
CA ASP A 136 16.27 9.65 -17.94
C ASP A 136 17.68 9.98 -18.45
N ARG A 137 18.72 9.50 -17.75
CA ARG A 137 20.13 9.78 -18.05
C ARG A 137 21.01 8.55 -18.26
N ARG A 138 20.43 7.38 -18.55
CA ARG A 138 21.18 6.18 -18.95
C ARG A 138 20.71 5.70 -20.31
#